data_AF-A0A357R2V9-F1
#
_entry.id   AF-A0A357R2V9-F1
#
_cell.length_a   1.000
_cell.length_b   1.000
_cell.length_c   1.000
_cell.angle_alpha   90.00
_cell.angle_beta   90.00
_cell.angle_gamma   90.00
#
_symmetry.space_group_name_H-M   'P 1'
#
loop_
_entity.id
_entity.type
_entity.pdbx_description
1 polymer ?
#
loop_
_entity_poly.entity_id
_entity_poly.type
_entity_poly.pdbx_seq_one_letter_code
_entity_poly.pdbx_strand_id
1 'polypeptide(L)' 'EIARLRLEHQAATLDELGQLANPPLSKSAVNYRLRRLQQLADQGRPREREE' A
#
# COMPACT_ATOMS: atom_id res chain seq x y z
N GLU A 1 8.19 -3.70 -1.75
CA GLU A 1 8.55 -2.57 -2.64
C GLU A 1 7.56 -1.43 -2.53
N ILE A 2 6.30 -1.57 -2.99
CA ILE A 2 5.28 -0.50 -2.92
C ILE A 2 5.07 0.11 -1.53
N ALA A 3 5.16 -0.70 -0.47
CA ALA A 3 5.08 -0.20 0.91
C ALA A 3 6.20 0.81 1.23
N ARG A 4 7.43 0.57 0.74
CA ARG A 4 8.57 1.47 0.96
C ARG A 4 8.40 2.75 0.17
N LEU A 5 8.07 2.64 -1.12
CA LEU A 5 7.78 3.80 -1.97
C LEU A 5 6.66 4.67 -1.38
N ARG A 6 5.63 4.08 -0.77
CA ARG A 6 4.56 4.84 -0.09
C ARG A 6 5.05 5.59 1.14
N LEU A 7 6.00 5.02 1.90
CA LEU A 7 6.59 5.67 3.08
C LEU A 7 7.57 6.78 2.70
N GLU A 8 8.36 6.56 1.65
CA GLU A 8 9.33 7.52 1.10
C GLU A 8 8.63 8.67 0.37
N HIS A 9 7.53 8.40 -0.32
CA HIS A 9 6.78 9.36 -1.14
C HIS A 9 5.31 9.47 -0.67
N GLN A 10 5.08 9.96 0.55
CA GLN A 10 3.74 10.03 1.14
C GLN A 10 2.77 10.94 0.37
N ALA A 11 3.29 12.01 -0.24
CA ALA A 11 2.53 12.95 -1.06
C ALA A 11 2.27 12.45 -2.49
N ALA A 12 2.96 11.39 -2.94
CA ALA A 12 2.77 10.85 -4.27
C ALA A 12 1.39 10.19 -4.41
N THR A 13 0.77 10.40 -5.55
CA THR A 13 -0.45 9.71 -5.96
C THR A 13 -0.16 8.24 -6.27
N LEU A 14 -1.21 7.43 -6.37
CA LEU A 14 -1.09 6.01 -6.74
C LEU A 14 -0.49 5.80 -8.14
N ASP A 15 -0.68 6.76 -9.04
CA ASP A 15 -0.11 6.69 -10.40
C ASP A 15 1.39 6.99 -10.36
N GLU A 16 1.80 8.07 -9.68
CA GLU A 16 3.22 8.41 -9.49
C GLU A 16 3.99 7.31 -8.75
N LEU A 17 3.40 6.70 -7.71
CA LEU A 17 3.98 5.54 -7.03
C LEU A 17 4.13 4.33 -7.96
N GLY A 18 3.24 4.18 -8.94
CA GLY A 18 3.30 3.15 -9.96
C GLY A 18 4.44 3.39 -10.95
N GLN A 19 4.64 4.65 -11.35
CA GLN A 19 5.75 5.05 -12.22
C GLN A 19 7.12 4.91 -11.54
N LEU A 20 7.20 5.10 -10.22
CA LEU A 20 8.43 4.93 -9.44
C LEU A 20 8.79 3.45 -9.15
N ALA A 21 7.85 2.52 -9.35
CA ALA A 21 8.11 1.09 -9.15
C ALA A 21 8.97 0.50 -10.29
N ASN A 22 9.74 -0.55 -10.00
CA ASN A 22 10.52 -1.24 -11.03
C ASN A 22 10.23 -2.76 -11.05
N PRO A 23 9.50 -3.27 -12.07
CA PRO A 23 8.99 -2.56 -13.25
C PRO A 23 7.83 -1.61 -12.92
N PRO A 24 7.56 -0.59 -13.77
CA PRO A 24 6.45 0.33 -13.58
C PRO A 24 5.11 -0.39 -13.48
N LEU A 25 4.26 0.08 -12.59
CA LEU A 25 2.95 -0.49 -12.31
C LEU A 25 1.84 0.49 -12.66
N SER A 26 0.69 -0.05 -13.05
CA SER A 26 -0.51 0.77 -13.19
C SER A 26 -1.05 1.19 -11.84
N LYS A 27 -1.73 2.35 -11.79
CA LYS A 27 -2.48 2.84 -10.63
C LYS A 27 -3.32 1.75 -9.93
N SER A 28 -4.03 0.93 -10.71
CA SER A 28 -4.87 -0.16 -10.20
C SER A 28 -4.05 -1.28 -9.54
N ALA A 29 -2.89 -1.63 -10.11
CA ALA A 29 -2.00 -2.63 -9.52
C ALA A 29 -1.38 -2.14 -8.20
N VAL A 30 -1.00 -0.86 -8.12
CA VAL A 30 -0.53 -0.22 -6.88
C VAL A 30 -1.62 -0.27 -5.82
N ASN A 31 -2.85 0.16 -6.18
CA ASN A 31 -3.99 0.14 -5.28
C ASN A 31 -4.26 -1.27 -4.72
N TYR A 32 -4.29 -2.28 -5.60
CA TYR A 32 -4.49 -3.67 -5.17
C TYR A 32 -3.43 -4.13 -4.18
N ARG A 33 -2.15 -3.85 -4.46
CA ARG A 33 -1.03 -4.20 -3.56
C ARG A 33 -1.16 -3.52 -2.20
N LEU A 34 -1.52 -2.23 -2.15
CA LEU A 34 -1.73 -1.49 -0.90
C LEU A 34 -2.92 -2.03 -0.11
N ARG A 35 -4.06 -2.30 -0.76
CA ARG A 35 -5.22 -2.90 -0.08
C ARG A 35 -4.90 -4.27 0.51
N ARG A 36 -4.13 -5.10 -0.21
CA ARG A 36 -3.67 -6.39 0.32
C ARG A 36 -2.77 -6.23 1.54
N LEU A 37 -1.90 -5.22 1.56
CA LEU A 37 -1.06 -4.91 2.72
C LEU A 37 -1.89 -4.47 3.93
N GLN A 38 -2.90 -3.63 3.72
CA GLN A 38 -3.84 -3.24 4.77
C GLN A 38 -4.58 -4.45 5.33
N GLN A 39 -5.11 -5.32 4.47
CA GLN A 39 -5.79 -6.55 4.90
C GLN A 39 -4.88 -7.47 5.73
N LEU A 40 -3.61 -7.61 5.35
CA LEU A 40 -2.65 -8.40 6.13
C LEU A 40 -2.36 -7.75 7.50
N ALA A 41 -2.29 -6.42 7.56
CA ALA A 41 -2.14 -5.70 8.82
C ALA A 41 -3.37 -5.86 9.73
N ASP A 42 -4.57 -5.80 9.15
CA ASP A 42 -5.83 -5.95 9.87
C ASP A 42 -6.01 -7.38 10.42
N GLN A 43 -5.55 -8.39 9.69
CA GLN A 43 -5.57 -9.80 10.16
C GLN A 43 -4.67 -10.03 11.39
N GLY A 44 -3.58 -9.26 11.51
CA GLY A 44 -2.65 -9.35 12.63
C GLY A 44 -3.04 -8.51 13.84
N ARG A 45 -4.02 -7.60 13.70
CA ARG A 45 -4.51 -6.82 14.84
C ARG A 45 -5.45 -7.69 15.66
N PRO A 46 -5.13 -7.99 16.94
CA PRO A 46 -6.15 -8.50 17.85
C PRO A 46 -7.28 -7.47 17.80
N ARG A 47 -8.52 -7.94 17.65
CA ARG A 47 -9.68 -7.05 17.86
C ARG A 47 -9.56 -6.60 19.30
N GLU A 48 -9.02 -5.40 19.51
CA GLU A 48 -9.12 -4.74 20.80
C GLU A 48 -10.59 -4.82 21.13
N ARG A 49 -10.90 -5.56 22.21
CA ARG A 49 -12.27 -5.69 22.67
C ARG A 49 -12.74 -4.27 22.88
N GLU A 50 -13.69 -3.82 22.06
CA GLU A 50 -14.49 -2.66 22.39
C GLU A 50 -15.21 -3.05 23.69
N GLU A 51 -14.72 -2.49 24.81
CA GLU A 51 -15.35 -2.57 26.14
C GLU A 51 -16.60 -1.69 26.19
#